data_AF-A0A1M7ZHR0-F1
#
_entry.id   AF-A0A1M7ZHR0-F1
#
_cell.length_a   1.000
_cell.length_b   1.000
_cell.length_c   1.000
_cell.angle_alpha   90.00
_cell.angle_beta   90.00
_cell.angle_gamma   90.00
#
_symmetry.space_group_name_H-M   'P 1'
#
loop_
_entity.id
_entity.type
_entity.pdbx_description
1 polymer ?
#
loop_
_entity_poly.entity_id
_entity_poly.type
_entity_poly.pdbx_seq_one_letter_code
_entity_poly.pdbx_strand_id
1 'polypeptide(L)'
;MKKHLFFLGLFILISGSILAQDINDEITLIQAEFGMGKRQLVEAYMDLPGSSASTFWKVYQEYEADRQLLARERIVIINDYLENLDSMGEDEADDLAKRSLKNDVALSKLHQSYFKKFKKATSAKDAAKFLQIDIYIHNTIRNQMQQELPFIEEN
;
A
#
# COMPACT_ATOMS: atom_id res chain seq x y z
N MET A 1 29.18 18.45 12.62
CA MET A 1 28.43 18.48 13.90
C MET A 1 27.34 17.43 13.82
N LYS A 2 27.45 16.38 14.64
CA LYS A 2 26.54 15.22 14.73
C LYS A 2 25.15 15.65 15.24
N LYS A 3 24.05 15.19 14.61
CA LYS A 3 22.72 15.00 15.24
C LYS A 3 21.96 13.89 14.49
N HIS A 4 22.12 12.64 14.93
CA HIS A 4 21.13 11.83 15.67
C HIS A 4 20.05 11.19 14.79
N LEU A 5 20.42 10.02 14.25
CA LEU A 5 19.59 8.84 14.04
C LEU A 5 18.42 8.71 15.03
N PHE A 6 17.22 8.41 14.52
CA PHE A 6 16.17 7.77 15.29
C PHE A 6 16.01 6.33 14.79
N PHE A 7 16.68 5.41 15.47
CA PHE A 7 16.45 3.97 15.38
C PHE A 7 15.13 3.64 16.07
N LEU A 8 14.19 2.99 15.40
CA LEU A 8 13.19 2.16 16.06
C LEU A 8 13.75 0.74 16.12
N GLY A 9 14.19 0.33 17.30
CA GLY A 9 14.86 -0.93 17.52
C GLY A 9 13.91 -2.13 17.54
N LEU A 10 14.35 -3.21 16.89
CA LEU A 10 14.36 -4.52 17.52
C LEU A 10 15.70 -5.20 17.16
N PHE A 11 16.56 -5.31 18.16
CA PHE A 11 17.85 -5.99 18.07
C PHE A 11 17.60 -7.50 18.16
N ILE A 12 17.80 -8.24 17.07
CA ILE A 12 18.11 -9.67 17.14
C ILE A 12 19.40 -9.90 16.36
N LEU A 13 20.47 -10.12 17.12
CA LEU A 13 21.75 -10.65 16.67
C LEU A 13 21.55 -12.08 16.18
N ILE A 14 21.62 -12.33 14.88
CA ILE A 14 22.10 -13.60 14.34
C ILE A 14 23.02 -13.30 13.16
N SER A 15 24.32 -13.41 13.40
CA SER A 15 25.34 -13.53 12.37
C SER A 15 25.17 -14.89 11.68
N GLY A 16 24.90 -14.89 10.38
CA GLY A 16 24.89 -16.12 9.57
C GLY A 16 24.07 -15.97 8.30
N SER A 17 24.77 -15.77 7.18
CA SER A 17 24.25 -15.84 5.81
C SER A 17 23.27 -14.73 5.42
N ILE A 18 23.84 -13.71 4.78
CA ILE A 18 23.15 -12.86 3.80
C ILE A 18 22.61 -13.79 2.70
N LEU A 19 21.41 -14.31 2.91
CA LEU A 19 20.56 -14.74 1.80
C LEU A 19 20.07 -13.43 1.19
N ALA A 20 20.35 -13.21 -0.10
CA ALA A 20 19.67 -12.19 -0.87
C ALA A 20 18.17 -12.41 -0.66
N GLN A 21 17.51 -11.52 0.09
CA GLN A 21 16.07 -11.60 0.27
C GLN A 21 15.44 -11.35 -1.10
N ASP A 22 14.61 -12.28 -1.56
CA ASP A 22 13.84 -12.08 -2.78
C ASP A 22 12.89 -10.89 -2.54
N ILE A 23 12.84 -9.93 -3.47
CA ILE A 23 11.98 -8.74 -3.34
C ILE A 23 10.51 -9.14 -3.11
N ASN A 24 10.06 -10.31 -3.60
CA ASN A 24 8.72 -10.79 -3.34
C ASN A 24 8.51 -11.23 -1.89
N ASP A 25 9.52 -11.78 -1.24
CA ASP A 25 9.47 -12.18 0.18
C ASP A 25 9.41 -10.93 1.06
N GLU A 26 10.22 -9.91 0.74
CA GLU A 26 10.20 -8.62 1.44
C GLU A 26 8.84 -7.91 1.29
N ILE A 27 8.31 -7.82 0.06
CA ILE A 27 6.98 -7.27 -0.19
C ILE A 27 5.92 -8.02 0.61
N THR A 28 6.01 -9.34 0.69
CA THR A 28 5.03 -10.17 1.42
C THR A 28 5.07 -9.88 2.92
N LEU A 29 6.25 -9.73 3.50
CA LEU A 29 6.42 -9.38 4.92
C LEU A 29 5.86 -7.99 5.21
N ILE A 30 6.20 -6.99 4.38
CA ILE A 30 5.69 -5.62 4.51
C ILE A 30 4.16 -5.61 4.42
N GLN A 31 3.57 -6.35 3.48
CA GLN A 31 2.13 -6.46 3.31
C GLN A 31 1.42 -7.10 4.51
N ALA A 32 2.05 -8.07 5.16
CA ALA A 32 1.51 -8.72 6.34
C ALA A 32 1.46 -7.75 7.54
N GLU A 33 2.58 -7.11 7.86
CA GLU A 33 2.68 -6.16 8.98
C GLU A 33 1.72 -4.98 8.79
N PHE A 34 1.77 -4.37 7.61
CA PHE A 34 0.89 -3.26 7.27
C PHE A 34 -0.60 -3.67 7.28
N GLY A 35 -0.90 -4.87 6.78
CA GLY A 35 -2.26 -5.42 6.78
C GLY A 35 -2.85 -5.54 8.19
N MET A 36 -2.05 -5.97 9.16
CA MET A 36 -2.49 -6.03 10.57
C MET A 36 -2.80 -4.64 11.13
N GLY A 37 -1.88 -3.68 10.96
CA GLY A 37 -2.08 -2.31 11.44
C GLY A 37 -3.28 -1.62 10.79
N LYS A 38 -3.44 -1.77 9.47
CA LYS A 38 -4.60 -1.24 8.73
C LYS A 38 -5.91 -1.82 9.25
N ARG A 39 -5.97 -3.14 9.48
CA ARG A 39 -7.18 -3.80 10.00
C ARG A 39 -7.60 -3.20 11.34
N GLN A 40 -6.66 -2.98 12.25
CA GLN A 40 -6.94 -2.39 13.57
C GLN A 40 -7.51 -0.96 13.46
N LEU A 41 -6.93 -0.13 12.57
CA LEU A 41 -7.44 1.23 12.31
C LEU A 41 -8.86 1.22 11.73
N VAL A 42 -9.11 0.31 10.78
CA VAL A 42 -10.43 0.14 10.17
C VAL A 42 -11.45 -0.34 11.21
N GLU A 43 -11.09 -1.30 12.05
CA GLU A 43 -11.94 -1.82 13.12
C GLU A 43 -12.35 -0.71 14.09
N ALA A 44 -11.38 0.06 14.57
CA ALA A 44 -11.60 1.17 15.50
C ALA A 44 -12.46 2.29 14.89
N TYR A 45 -12.25 2.64 13.61
CA TYR A 45 -13.02 3.71 12.97
C TYR A 45 -14.43 3.28 12.56
N MET A 46 -14.57 2.03 12.10
CA MET A 46 -15.84 1.52 11.59
C MET A 46 -16.84 1.28 12.70
N ASP A 47 -16.42 0.70 13.83
CA ASP A 47 -17.23 0.46 15.03
C ASP A 47 -18.64 -0.10 14.69
N LEU A 48 -18.66 -1.21 13.95
CA LEU A 48 -19.90 -1.77 13.40
C LEU A 48 -20.59 -2.72 14.39
N PRO A 49 -21.93 -2.70 14.50
CA PRO A 49 -22.68 -3.64 15.31
C PRO A 49 -22.64 -5.06 14.72
N GLY A 50 -22.82 -6.07 15.56
CA GLY A 50 -22.45 -7.47 15.29
C GLY A 50 -22.95 -8.09 13.97
N SER A 51 -24.19 -7.84 13.54
CA SER A 51 -24.71 -8.39 12.28
C SER A 51 -24.09 -7.75 11.03
N SER A 52 -23.85 -6.43 11.07
CA SER A 52 -23.22 -5.68 9.98
C SER A 52 -21.71 -5.89 9.91
N ALA A 53 -21.07 -6.18 11.05
CA ALA A 53 -19.63 -6.42 11.13
C ALA A 53 -19.21 -7.68 10.37
N SER A 54 -19.95 -8.79 10.51
CA SER A 54 -19.61 -10.06 9.85
C SER A 54 -19.62 -9.95 8.32
N THR A 55 -20.68 -9.37 7.75
CA THR A 55 -20.80 -9.15 6.30
C THR A 55 -19.78 -8.13 5.78
N PHE A 56 -19.49 -7.09 6.56
CA PHE A 56 -18.42 -6.12 6.26
C PHE A 56 -17.07 -6.80 6.14
N TRP A 57 -16.65 -7.57 7.15
CA TRP A 57 -15.32 -8.17 7.20
C TRP A 57 -15.09 -9.20 6.09
N LYS A 58 -16.14 -9.89 5.64
CA LYS A 58 -16.06 -10.75 4.46
C LYS A 58 -15.69 -9.96 3.20
N VAL A 59 -16.38 -8.85 2.94
CA VAL A 59 -16.08 -7.97 1.79
C VAL A 59 -14.71 -7.31 1.95
N TYR A 60 -14.32 -6.97 3.17
CA TYR A 60 -13.00 -6.42 3.47
C TYR A 60 -11.87 -7.37 3.14
N GLN A 61 -12.02 -8.67 3.44
CA GLN A 61 -11.00 -9.66 3.10
C GLN A 61 -10.81 -9.78 1.59
N GLU A 62 -11.90 -9.81 0.81
CA GLU A 62 -11.84 -9.78 -0.65
C GLU A 62 -11.14 -8.52 -1.17
N TYR A 63 -11.52 -7.36 -0.60
CA TYR A 63 -10.91 -6.08 -0.94
C TYR A 63 -9.41 -6.06 -0.71
N GLU A 64 -8.95 -6.54 0.45
CA GLU A 64 -7.55 -6.52 0.81
C GLU A 64 -6.71 -7.43 -0.08
N ALA A 65 -7.23 -8.59 -0.47
CA ALA A 65 -6.56 -9.48 -1.43
C ALA A 65 -6.32 -8.75 -2.77
N ASP A 66 -7.35 -8.13 -3.33
CA ASP A 66 -7.23 -7.38 -4.59
C ASP A 66 -6.32 -6.13 -4.44
N ARG A 67 -6.44 -5.41 -3.33
CA ARG A 67 -5.67 -4.20 -3.02
C ARG A 67 -4.18 -4.52 -2.87
N GLN A 68 -3.82 -5.64 -2.25
CA GLN A 68 -2.44 -6.08 -2.08
C GLN A 68 -1.75 -6.35 -3.43
N LEU A 69 -2.47 -6.84 -4.44
CA LEU A 69 -1.91 -7.01 -5.79
C LEU A 69 -1.52 -5.66 -6.40
N LEU A 70 -2.37 -4.65 -6.26
CA LEU A 70 -2.07 -3.29 -6.74
C LEU A 70 -0.91 -2.65 -5.97
N ALA A 71 -0.82 -2.89 -4.67
CA ALA A 71 0.28 -2.41 -3.85
C ALA A 71 1.61 -3.07 -4.23
N ARG A 72 1.62 -4.37 -4.55
CA ARG A 72 2.79 -5.07 -5.06
C ARG A 72 3.29 -4.45 -6.36
N GLU A 73 2.40 -4.25 -7.34
CA GLU A 73 2.76 -3.60 -8.60
C GLU A 73 3.33 -2.20 -8.39
N ARG A 74 2.79 -1.43 -7.43
CA ARG A 74 3.33 -0.11 -7.09
C ARG A 74 4.78 -0.20 -6.59
N ILE A 75 5.08 -1.17 -5.71
CA ILE A 75 6.44 -1.36 -5.19
C ILE A 75 7.39 -1.74 -6.32
N VAL A 76 6.97 -2.62 -7.23
CA VAL A 76 7.77 -2.99 -8.41
C VAL A 76 8.05 -1.77 -9.28
N ILE A 77 7.04 -0.94 -9.59
CA ILE A 77 7.24 0.30 -10.37
C ILE A 77 8.23 1.24 -9.67
N ILE A 78 8.15 1.39 -8.35
CA ILE A 78 9.07 2.23 -7.58
C ILE A 78 10.48 1.65 -7.58
N ASN A 79 10.63 0.33 -7.45
CA ASN A 79 11.93 -0.33 -7.51
C ASN A 79 12.58 -0.12 -8.88
N ASP A 80 11.84 -0.37 -9.96
CA ASP A 80 12.31 -0.17 -11.34
C ASP A 80 12.70 1.31 -11.58
N TYR A 81 11.93 2.25 -11.01
CA TYR A 81 12.26 3.68 -11.06
C TYR A 81 13.61 3.99 -10.41
N LEU A 82 13.85 3.47 -9.20
CA LEU A 82 15.08 3.71 -8.45
C LEU A 82 16.30 3.02 -9.09
N GLU A 83 16.13 1.81 -9.62
CA GLU A 83 17.21 1.07 -10.29
C GLU A 83 17.68 1.73 -11.59
N ASN A 84 16.76 2.42 -12.29
CA ASN A 84 17.06 3.03 -13.59
C ASN A 84 17.26 4.54 -13.53
N LEU A 85 17.19 5.16 -12.34
CA LEU A 85 17.16 6.63 -12.19
C LEU A 85 18.30 7.34 -12.93
N ASP A 86 19.53 6.83 -12.81
CA ASP A 86 20.74 7.47 -13.38
C ASP A 86 20.90 7.25 -14.89
N SER A 87 20.18 6.28 -15.46
CA SER A 87 20.31 5.87 -16.87
C SER A 87 18.98 5.83 -17.61
N MET A 88 17.96 6.50 -17.08
CA MET A 88 16.61 6.46 -17.61
C MET A 88 16.56 7.12 -18.99
N GLY A 89 16.22 6.32 -20.02
CA GLY A 89 15.93 6.82 -21.36
C GLY A 89 14.45 7.16 -21.55
N GLU A 90 14.13 7.66 -22.73
CA GLU A 90 12.75 8.04 -23.11
C GLU A 90 11.78 6.84 -23.02
N ASP A 91 12.22 5.66 -23.45
CA ASP A 91 11.37 4.46 -23.47
C ASP A 91 11.07 3.95 -22.05
N GLU A 92 12.07 3.94 -21.17
CA GLU A 92 11.89 3.57 -19.75
C GLU A 92 11.02 4.57 -19.00
N ALA A 93 11.21 5.87 -19.24
CA ALA A 93 10.41 6.93 -18.64
C ALA A 93 8.92 6.80 -19.05
N ASP A 94 8.65 6.55 -20.34
CA ASP A 94 7.29 6.35 -20.86
C ASP A 94 6.62 5.08 -20.26
N ASP A 95 7.35 3.96 -20.16
CA ASP A 95 6.83 2.74 -19.54
C ASP A 95 6.49 2.94 -18.05
N LEU A 96 7.40 3.51 -17.26
CA LEU A 96 7.20 3.78 -15.84
C LEU A 96 6.01 4.72 -15.61
N ALA A 97 5.86 5.76 -16.43
CA ALA A 97 4.72 6.66 -16.39
C ALA A 97 3.41 5.93 -16.71
N LYS A 98 3.37 5.12 -17.78
CA LYS A 98 2.18 4.34 -18.17
C LYS A 98 1.78 3.33 -17.11
N ARG A 99 2.73 2.59 -16.54
CA ARG A 99 2.48 1.63 -15.45
C ARG A 99 1.97 2.32 -14.20
N SER A 100 2.55 3.46 -13.82
CA SER A 100 2.09 4.29 -12.71
C SER A 100 0.65 4.75 -12.89
N LEU A 101 0.30 5.29 -14.07
CA LEU A 101 -1.05 5.73 -14.40
C LEU A 101 -2.04 4.56 -14.42
N LYS A 102 -1.64 3.42 -14.98
CA LYS A 102 -2.45 2.20 -15.01
C LYS A 102 -2.76 1.70 -13.59
N ASN A 103 -1.77 1.73 -12.69
CA ASN A 103 -1.95 1.35 -11.29
C ASN A 103 -2.90 2.31 -10.56
N ASP A 104 -2.80 3.62 -10.80
CA ASP A 104 -3.72 4.64 -10.24
C ASP A 104 -5.18 4.44 -10.69
N VAL A 105 -5.37 4.17 -11.98
CA VAL A 105 -6.69 3.86 -12.55
C VAL A 105 -7.24 2.56 -11.96
N ALA A 106 -6.40 1.53 -11.81
CA ALA A 106 -6.80 0.25 -11.24
C ALA A 106 -7.28 0.40 -9.79
N LEU A 107 -6.58 1.20 -8.99
CA LEU A 107 -6.98 1.49 -7.61
C LEU A 107 -8.32 2.24 -7.56
N SER A 108 -8.50 3.25 -8.40
CA SER A 108 -9.76 4.00 -8.46
C SER A 108 -10.95 3.11 -8.86
N LYS A 109 -10.73 2.17 -9.79
CA LYS A 109 -11.73 1.15 -10.17
C LYS A 109 -12.01 0.18 -9.02
N LEU A 110 -10.98 -0.22 -8.29
CA LEU A 110 -11.11 -1.08 -7.11
C LEU A 110 -12.02 -0.42 -6.07
N HIS A 111 -11.74 0.84 -5.71
CA HIS A 111 -12.57 1.62 -4.79
C HIS A 111 -14.02 1.74 -5.26
N GLN A 112 -14.24 2.02 -6.54
CA GLN A 112 -15.60 2.10 -7.08
C GLN A 112 -16.36 0.77 -6.99
N SER A 113 -15.69 -0.35 -7.30
CA SER A 113 -16.28 -1.70 -7.21
C SER A 113 -16.61 -2.06 -5.77
N TYR A 114 -15.65 -1.87 -4.86
CA TYR A 114 -15.81 -2.26 -3.47
C TYR A 114 -16.74 -1.34 -2.69
N PHE A 115 -16.85 -0.05 -3.03
CA PHE A 115 -17.89 0.80 -2.47
C PHE A 115 -19.30 0.22 -2.69
N LYS A 116 -19.57 -0.32 -3.89
CA LYS A 116 -20.86 -0.98 -4.19
C LYS A 116 -21.04 -2.26 -3.36
N LYS A 117 -19.99 -3.08 -3.21
CA LYS A 117 -20.01 -4.30 -2.39
C LYS A 117 -20.24 -3.99 -0.90
N PHE A 118 -19.48 -3.05 -0.33
CA PHE A 118 -19.64 -2.62 1.06
C PHE A 118 -21.02 -2.03 1.32
N LYS A 119 -21.54 -1.20 0.41
CA LYS A 119 -22.89 -0.65 0.53
C LYS A 119 -23.96 -1.74 0.60
N LYS A 120 -23.79 -2.83 -0.16
CA LYS A 120 -24.70 -3.98 -0.12
C LYS A 120 -24.55 -4.80 1.16
N ALA A 121 -23.34 -4.91 1.69
CA ALA A 121 -23.05 -5.67 2.91
C ALA A 121 -23.42 -4.92 4.20
N THR A 122 -23.49 -3.60 4.15
CA THR A 122 -23.69 -2.71 5.31
C THR A 122 -24.77 -1.66 5.00
N SER A 123 -24.39 -0.38 4.95
CA SER A 123 -25.20 0.75 4.55
C SER A 123 -24.40 1.69 3.64
N ALA A 124 -25.06 2.65 2.99
CA ALA A 124 -24.35 3.67 2.21
C ALA A 124 -23.42 4.53 3.07
N LYS A 125 -23.82 4.81 4.33
CA LYS A 125 -23.02 5.57 5.29
C LYS A 125 -21.78 4.80 5.71
N ASP A 126 -21.92 3.52 6.02
CA ASP A 126 -20.79 2.68 6.44
C ASP A 126 -19.82 2.43 5.29
N ALA A 127 -20.32 2.21 4.07
CA ALA A 127 -19.47 2.10 2.89
C ALA A 127 -18.67 3.39 2.63
N ALA A 128 -19.28 4.56 2.84
CA ALA A 128 -18.59 5.84 2.74
C ALA A 128 -17.57 6.04 3.85
N LYS A 129 -17.88 5.67 5.11
CA LYS A 129 -16.92 5.67 6.23
C LYS A 129 -15.70 4.82 5.88
N PHE A 130 -15.91 3.60 5.42
CA PHE A 130 -14.83 2.70 5.04
C PHE A 130 -13.95 3.32 3.94
N LEU A 131 -14.57 3.82 2.87
CA LEU A 131 -13.84 4.43 1.77
C LEU A 131 -13.01 5.64 2.24
N GLN A 132 -13.54 6.45 3.16
CA GLN A 132 -12.82 7.59 3.73
C GLN A 132 -11.54 7.15 4.49
N ILE A 133 -11.65 6.19 5.41
CA ILE A 133 -10.47 5.74 6.18
C ILE A 133 -9.47 5.00 5.29
N ASP A 134 -9.94 4.23 4.32
CA ASP A 134 -9.08 3.52 3.39
C ASP A 134 -8.28 4.48 2.50
N ILE A 135 -8.94 5.48 1.91
CA ILE A 135 -8.28 6.52 1.11
C ILE A 135 -7.28 7.31 1.98
N TYR A 136 -7.66 7.68 3.20
CA TYR A 136 -6.75 8.38 4.11
C TYR A 136 -5.47 7.59 4.36
N ILE A 137 -5.60 6.31 4.72
CA ILE A 137 -4.47 5.42 4.96
C ILE A 137 -3.62 5.28 3.69
N HIS A 138 -4.26 5.02 2.54
CA HIS A 138 -3.56 4.84 1.27
C HIS A 138 -2.76 6.10 0.86
N ASN A 139 -3.38 7.28 0.95
CA ASN A 139 -2.74 8.54 0.60
C ASN A 139 -1.59 8.88 1.55
N THR A 140 -1.74 8.57 2.84
CA THR A 140 -0.66 8.77 3.83
C THR A 140 0.59 7.98 3.45
N ILE A 141 0.40 6.69 3.12
CA ILE A 141 1.52 5.82 2.71
C ILE A 141 2.10 6.26 1.38
N ARG A 142 1.25 6.59 0.40
CA ARG A 142 1.69 7.10 -0.90
C ARG A 142 2.54 8.35 -0.73
N ASN A 143 2.10 9.28 0.11
CA ASN A 143 2.86 10.50 0.35
C ASN A 143 4.20 10.22 1.03
N GLN A 144 4.22 9.33 2.03
CA GLN A 144 5.48 8.91 2.66
C GLN A 144 6.43 8.29 1.64
N MET A 145 5.95 7.38 0.78
CA MET A 145 6.78 6.79 -0.28
C MET A 145 7.33 7.86 -1.22
N GLN A 146 6.48 8.78 -1.67
CA GLN A 146 6.89 9.86 -2.60
C GLN A 146 7.92 10.81 -2.01
N GLN A 147 7.90 11.05 -0.70
CA GLN A 147 8.89 11.89 -0.02
C GLN A 147 10.30 11.30 -0.02
N GLU A 148 10.41 9.96 -0.14
CA GLU A 148 11.69 9.26 -0.20
C GLU A 148 12.24 9.10 -1.62
N LEU A 149 11.46 9.47 -2.65
CA LEU A 149 11.88 9.32 -4.05
C LEU A 149 12.52 10.62 -4.58
N PRO A 150 13.73 10.55 -5.17
CA PRO A 150 14.30 11.68 -5.90
C PRO A 150 13.49 11.96 -7.17
N PHE A 151 13.55 13.18 -7.70
CA PHE A 151 12.98 13.48 -9.02
C PHE A 151 13.93 13.09 -10.16
N ILE A 152 13.35 12.83 -11.34
CA ILE A 152 14.12 12.62 -12.58
C ILE A 152 14.96 13.87 -12.85
N GLU A 153 16.24 13.68 -13.16
CA GLU A 153 17.21 14.76 -13.40
C GLU A 153 17.43 15.70 -12.19
N GLU A 154 17.06 15.31 -10.98
CA GLU A 154 17.44 16.02 -9.75
C GLU A 154 18.91 15.74 -9.43
N ASN A 155 19.80 16.44 -10.14
CA ASN A 155 21.22 16.60 -9.83
C ASN A 155 21.64 18.07 -9.94
#